data_AF-A0A3B0YU10-F1
#
_entry.id   AF-A0A3B0YU10-F1
#
_cell.length_a   1.000
_cell.length_b   1.000
_cell.length_c   1.000
_cell.angle_alpha   90.00
_cell.angle_beta   90.00
_cell.angle_gamma   90.00
#
_symmetry.space_group_name_H-M   'P 1'
#
loop_
_entity.id
_entity.type
_entity.pdbx_description
1 polymer ?
#
loop_
_entity_poly.entity_id
_entity_poly.type
_entity_poly.pdbx_seq_one_letter_code
_entity_poly.pdbx_strand_id
1 'polypeptide(L)'
;MTDNRLILASANPDSTPLSTLGGVSGLIAALQDYQFIGKAIDEGLPLHYHSGPKIMNCISLVGCSPVYALTDSSDEPAGIVSFSPVYSEMQFIYGANTMTPKCTQCHQTMGSWKNLLPEPLAVCNVMSGDIECEHCAQSNSLRSLRFRREAVVGRFFINIHGIYPREAVPMDDFLSFLQRFIGGSLNYFYCQGQ
;
A
#
# COMPACT_ATOMS: atom_id res chain seq x y z
N MET A 1 -17.84 1.45 7.43
CA MET A 1 -17.01 0.39 6.81
C MET A 1 -15.59 0.60 7.28
N THR A 2 -14.95 -0.42 7.80
CA THR A 2 -13.52 -0.38 8.15
C THR A 2 -12.71 -0.27 6.86
N ASP A 3 -11.82 0.73 6.79
CA ASP A 3 -11.00 1.00 5.62
C ASP A 3 -9.79 0.06 5.60
N ASN A 4 -10.02 -1.18 5.16
CA ASN A 4 -8.97 -2.20 5.05
C ASN A 4 -8.36 -2.19 3.65
N ARG A 5 -7.04 -2.18 3.56
CA ARG A 5 -6.31 -2.07 2.28
C ARG A 5 -5.15 -3.05 2.22
N LEU A 6 -4.99 -3.66 1.05
CA LEU A 6 -3.73 -4.21 0.58
C LEU A 6 -3.02 -3.14 -0.25
N ILE A 7 -1.85 -2.70 0.22
CA ILE A 7 -1.08 -1.62 -0.37
C ILE A 7 0.16 -2.19 -1.05
N LEU A 8 0.37 -1.88 -2.32
CA LEU A 8 1.58 -2.20 -3.07
C LEU A 8 2.47 -0.96 -3.18
N ALA A 9 3.75 -1.11 -2.91
CA ALA A 9 4.75 -0.05 -3.04
C ALA A 9 6.13 -0.62 -3.38
N SER A 10 6.98 0.19 -3.99
CA SER A 10 8.36 -0.23 -4.31
C SER A 10 9.14 -0.52 -3.03
N ALA A 11 9.96 -1.57 -3.07
CA ALA A 11 10.94 -1.87 -2.03
C ALA A 11 11.99 -0.76 -1.90
N ASN A 12 12.27 -0.05 -2.99
CA ASN A 12 13.00 1.22 -2.94
C ASN A 12 11.99 2.37 -2.82
N PRO A 13 11.85 3.00 -1.64
CA PRO A 13 10.79 3.97 -1.37
C PRO A 13 10.85 5.24 -2.22
N ASP A 14 11.99 5.54 -2.85
CA ASP A 14 12.15 6.65 -3.79
C ASP A 14 11.57 6.37 -5.18
N SER A 15 11.26 5.12 -5.49
CA SER A 15 10.82 4.72 -6.83
C SER A 15 9.39 5.17 -7.10
N THR A 16 9.16 5.60 -8.33
CA THR A 16 7.88 6.10 -8.82
C THR A 16 7.61 5.53 -10.22
N PRO A 17 6.37 5.52 -10.71
CA PRO A 17 6.09 5.12 -12.08
C PRO A 17 7.00 5.82 -13.10
N LEU A 18 7.64 5.04 -13.96
CA LEU A 18 8.68 5.47 -14.88
C LEU A 18 8.11 6.42 -15.93
N SER A 19 8.64 7.65 -15.99
CA SER A 19 8.20 8.67 -16.95
C SER A 19 8.40 8.25 -18.41
N THR A 20 9.43 7.45 -18.70
CA THR A 20 9.69 6.86 -20.03
C THR A 20 8.60 5.90 -20.49
N LEU A 21 7.77 5.39 -19.58
CA LEU A 21 6.62 4.54 -19.86
C LEU A 21 5.29 5.28 -19.64
N GLY A 22 5.29 6.61 -19.64
CA GLY A 22 4.09 7.43 -19.45
C GLY A 22 3.70 7.68 -17.99
N GLY A 23 4.58 7.38 -17.03
CA GLY A 23 4.37 7.65 -15.61
C GLY A 23 3.14 6.94 -15.05
N VAL A 24 2.37 7.63 -14.19
CA VAL A 24 1.15 7.07 -13.58
C VAL A 24 0.10 6.71 -14.64
N SER A 25 -0.09 7.57 -15.64
CA SER A 25 -1.08 7.32 -16.71
C SER A 25 -0.73 6.08 -17.54
N GLY A 26 0.55 5.88 -17.85
CA GLY A 26 1.01 4.68 -18.55
C GLY A 26 0.85 3.40 -17.73
N LEU A 27 1.12 3.46 -16.43
CA LEU A 27 0.83 2.34 -15.51
C LEU A 27 -0.67 2.01 -15.45
N ILE A 28 -1.53 3.02 -15.36
CA ILE A 28 -2.99 2.84 -15.34
C ILE A 28 -3.48 2.18 -16.64
N ALA A 29 -3.05 2.69 -17.79
CA ALA A 29 -3.40 2.10 -19.09
C ALA A 29 -2.96 0.63 -19.17
N ALA A 30 -1.73 0.33 -18.75
CA ALA A 30 -1.22 -1.03 -18.73
C ALA A 30 -2.02 -1.94 -17.78
N LEU A 31 -2.49 -1.45 -16.64
CA LEU A 31 -3.33 -2.22 -15.70
C LEU A 31 -4.75 -2.43 -16.21
N GLN A 32 -5.29 -1.51 -17.01
CA GLN A 32 -6.55 -1.69 -17.73
C GLN A 32 -6.42 -2.75 -18.81
N ASP A 33 -5.35 -2.70 -19.61
CA ASP A 33 -5.05 -3.71 -20.63
C ASP A 33 -4.82 -5.10 -20.01
N TYR A 34 -4.17 -5.14 -18.86
CA TYR A 34 -3.99 -6.36 -18.05
C TYR A 34 -5.30 -6.83 -17.38
N GLN A 35 -6.37 -6.03 -17.47
CA GLN A 35 -7.68 -6.26 -16.86
C GLN A 35 -7.63 -6.41 -15.33
N PHE A 36 -6.62 -5.80 -14.69
CA PHE A 36 -6.52 -5.73 -13.23
C PHE A 36 -7.44 -4.64 -12.67
N ILE A 37 -7.56 -3.52 -13.36
CA ILE A 37 -8.55 -2.46 -13.09
C ILE A 37 -9.51 -2.31 -14.27
N GLY A 38 -10.72 -1.85 -13.98
CA GLY A 38 -11.79 -1.59 -14.93
C GLY A 38 -12.01 -0.09 -15.16
N LYS A 39 -13.28 0.30 -15.11
CA LYS A 39 -13.70 1.69 -15.32
C LYS A 39 -13.32 2.57 -14.12
N ALA A 40 -13.03 3.84 -14.38
CA ALA A 40 -12.94 4.84 -13.33
C ALA A 40 -14.29 4.96 -12.61
N ILE A 41 -14.27 5.17 -11.29
CA ILE A 41 -15.48 5.27 -10.46
C ILE A 41 -16.18 6.62 -10.67
N ASP A 42 -15.40 7.69 -10.79
CA ASP A 42 -15.90 9.04 -11.02
C ASP A 42 -14.82 9.84 -11.78
N GLU A 43 -15.24 10.73 -12.68
CA GLU A 43 -14.36 11.71 -13.33
C GLU A 43 -13.81 12.72 -12.30
N GLY A 44 -14.51 12.95 -11.19
CA GLY A 44 -14.10 13.82 -10.08
C GLY A 44 -13.12 13.19 -9.07
N LEU A 45 -12.96 11.86 -9.09
CA LEU A 45 -11.99 11.12 -8.28
C LEU A 45 -10.90 10.53 -9.21
N PRO A 46 -10.03 11.37 -9.77
CA PRO A 46 -8.94 10.87 -10.59
C PRO A 46 -8.13 9.90 -9.73
N LEU A 47 -7.82 8.73 -10.28
CA LEU A 47 -7.09 7.64 -9.63
C LEU A 47 -7.93 6.59 -8.86
N HIS A 48 -9.27 6.61 -8.95
CA HIS A 48 -10.11 5.54 -8.39
C HIS A 48 -10.78 4.71 -9.49
N TYR A 49 -10.63 3.38 -9.42
CA TYR A 49 -11.12 2.44 -10.42
C TYR A 49 -11.84 1.27 -9.76
N HIS A 50 -12.86 0.77 -10.44
CA HIS A 50 -13.37 -0.55 -10.15
C HIS A 50 -12.30 -1.60 -10.47
N SER A 51 -12.30 -2.71 -9.75
CA SER A 51 -11.48 -3.86 -10.06
C SER A 51 -11.86 -4.45 -11.41
N GLY A 52 -10.84 -4.90 -12.14
CA GLY A 52 -11.01 -5.55 -13.43
C GLY A 52 -11.30 -7.05 -13.27
N PRO A 53 -11.79 -7.70 -14.33
CA PRO A 53 -12.21 -9.11 -14.27
C PRO A 53 -11.05 -10.09 -13.99
N LYS A 54 -9.78 -9.67 -14.14
CA LYS A 54 -8.60 -10.50 -13.84
C LYS A 54 -7.95 -10.17 -12.50
N ILE A 55 -8.57 -9.38 -11.63
CA ILE A 55 -7.98 -9.08 -10.31
C ILE A 55 -7.64 -10.36 -9.53
N MET A 56 -8.51 -11.36 -9.61
CA MET A 56 -8.32 -12.67 -8.96
C MET A 56 -7.18 -13.51 -9.52
N ASN A 57 -6.69 -13.18 -10.72
CA ASN A 57 -5.48 -13.78 -11.28
C ASN A 57 -4.22 -13.08 -10.75
N CYS A 58 -4.38 -11.91 -10.13
CA CYS A 58 -3.31 -11.04 -9.66
C CYS A 58 -3.12 -11.12 -8.15
N ILE A 59 -4.16 -11.53 -7.41
CA ILE A 59 -4.13 -11.74 -5.96
C ILE A 59 -4.70 -13.12 -5.63
N SER A 60 -4.00 -13.88 -4.79
CA SER A 60 -4.48 -15.14 -4.22
C SER A 60 -5.18 -14.84 -2.89
N LEU A 61 -6.42 -15.32 -2.75
CA LEU A 61 -7.16 -15.23 -1.49
C LEU A 61 -6.82 -16.43 -0.60
N VAL A 62 -6.54 -16.16 0.66
CA VAL A 62 -6.14 -17.13 1.67
C VAL A 62 -7.29 -17.30 2.65
N GLY A 63 -7.97 -18.45 2.60
CA GLY A 63 -9.08 -18.79 3.49
C GLY A 63 -10.34 -19.26 2.75
N CYS A 64 -11.35 -19.71 3.50
CA CYS A 64 -12.54 -20.36 2.94
C CYS A 64 -13.71 -19.41 2.60
N SER A 65 -13.61 -18.11 2.92
CA SER A 65 -14.71 -17.15 2.71
C SER A 65 -14.21 -15.70 2.61
N PRO A 66 -13.47 -15.34 1.55
CA PRO A 66 -13.00 -13.98 1.40
C PRO A 66 -14.16 -13.02 1.09
N VAL A 67 -14.14 -11.84 1.70
CA VAL A 67 -15.23 -10.83 1.62
C VAL A 67 -15.01 -9.85 0.47
N TYR A 68 -14.02 -10.12 -0.39
CA TYR A 68 -13.77 -9.29 -1.57
C TYR A 68 -14.91 -9.43 -2.59
N ALA A 69 -15.86 -8.50 -2.54
CA ALA A 69 -17.03 -8.49 -3.41
C ALA A 69 -16.61 -8.28 -4.89
N LEU A 70 -16.72 -9.35 -5.66
CA LEU A 70 -16.67 -9.36 -7.13
C LEU A 70 -18.10 -9.42 -7.64
N THR A 71 -18.89 -8.36 -7.46
CA THR A 71 -20.31 -8.40 -7.83
C THR A 71 -20.55 -7.89 -9.25
N ASP A 72 -21.14 -8.74 -10.08
CA ASP A 72 -21.95 -8.37 -11.27
C ASP A 72 -23.41 -8.06 -10.88
N SER A 73 -23.77 -8.18 -9.60
CA SER A 73 -25.11 -7.90 -9.05
C SER A 73 -25.19 -6.49 -8.44
N SER A 74 -26.16 -5.74 -8.93
CA SER A 74 -26.29 -4.29 -8.93
C SER A 74 -26.65 -3.62 -7.59
N ASP A 75 -25.87 -3.77 -6.52
CA ASP A 75 -26.00 -2.86 -5.35
C ASP A 75 -24.78 -2.79 -4.39
N GLU A 76 -23.79 -3.69 -4.51
CA GLU A 76 -22.52 -3.53 -3.77
C GLU A 76 -21.39 -3.11 -4.71
N PRO A 77 -20.53 -2.14 -4.31
CA PRO A 77 -19.44 -1.71 -5.15
C PRO A 77 -18.46 -2.86 -5.36
N ALA A 78 -18.26 -3.24 -6.64
CA ALA A 78 -17.13 -4.04 -7.05
C ALA A 78 -15.85 -3.49 -6.39
N GLY A 79 -14.97 -4.38 -5.94
CA GLY A 79 -13.74 -4.02 -5.25
C GLY A 79 -13.05 -2.80 -5.88
N ILE A 80 -12.51 -1.91 -5.05
CA ILE A 80 -11.94 -0.64 -5.51
C ILE A 80 -10.42 -0.75 -5.53
N VAL A 81 -9.82 -0.24 -6.59
CA VAL A 81 -8.38 0.02 -6.68
C VAL A 81 -8.16 1.52 -6.80
N SER A 82 -7.30 2.09 -5.94
CA SER A 82 -6.93 3.49 -6.05
C SER A 82 -5.42 3.71 -6.06
N PHE A 83 -4.99 4.77 -6.72
CA PHE A 83 -3.59 5.15 -6.80
C PHE A 83 -3.37 6.43 -6.00
N SER A 84 -2.26 6.50 -5.27
CA SER A 84 -1.84 7.77 -4.69
C SER A 84 -1.34 8.72 -5.78
N PRO A 85 -1.31 10.04 -5.55
CA PRO A 85 -0.42 10.90 -6.32
C PRO A 85 1.03 10.45 -6.15
N VAL A 86 1.90 10.91 -7.04
CA VAL A 86 3.35 10.81 -6.85
C VAL A 86 3.77 11.94 -5.92
N TYR A 87 4.15 11.60 -4.70
CA TYR A 87 4.55 12.59 -3.71
C TYR A 87 5.95 13.13 -4.01
N SER A 88 6.16 14.43 -3.79
CA SER A 88 7.50 15.05 -3.85
C SER A 88 8.43 14.49 -2.77
N GLU A 89 7.86 14.12 -1.63
CA GLU A 89 8.56 13.59 -0.46
C GLU A 89 8.03 12.21 -0.09
N MET A 90 8.86 11.42 0.61
CA MET A 90 8.44 10.10 1.07
C MET A 90 7.32 10.21 2.08
N GLN A 91 6.35 9.33 1.90
CA GLN A 91 5.20 9.19 2.78
C GLN A 91 5.30 7.89 3.56
N PHE A 92 4.82 7.91 4.79
CA PHE A 92 4.61 6.72 5.60
C PHE A 92 3.10 6.48 5.75
N ILE A 93 2.69 5.24 5.51
CA ILE A 93 1.31 4.78 5.67
C ILE A 93 1.33 3.61 6.66
N TYR A 94 0.47 3.71 7.67
CA TYR A 94 0.30 2.70 8.70
C TYR A 94 -1.17 2.62 9.13
N GLY A 95 -1.56 1.51 9.74
CA GLY A 95 -2.93 1.23 10.14
C GLY A 95 -3.08 0.96 11.64
N ALA A 96 -4.32 0.73 12.08
CA ALA A 96 -4.63 0.28 13.42
C ALA A 96 -3.93 -1.06 13.75
N ASN A 97 -3.73 -1.91 12.73
CA ASN A 97 -3.04 -3.19 12.82
C ASN A 97 -1.51 -3.08 12.92
N THR A 98 -0.91 -1.90 12.76
CA THR A 98 0.55 -1.79 12.74
C THR A 98 1.16 -2.12 14.10
N MET A 99 1.92 -3.21 14.12
CA MET A 99 2.72 -3.65 15.24
C MET A 99 3.78 -2.63 15.64
N THR A 100 4.08 -2.61 16.95
CA THR A 100 5.17 -1.83 17.51
C THR A 100 6.52 -2.29 16.93
N PRO A 101 7.30 -1.40 16.30
CA PRO A 101 8.59 -1.74 15.73
C PRO A 101 9.63 -1.99 16.84
N LYS A 102 10.74 -2.61 16.45
CA LYS A 102 11.92 -2.80 17.31
C LYS A 102 13.03 -1.83 16.91
N CYS A 103 13.76 -1.33 17.89
CA CYS A 103 14.96 -0.54 17.67
C CYS A 103 15.98 -1.34 16.84
N THR A 104 16.62 -0.66 15.89
CA THR A 104 17.65 -1.27 15.04
C THR A 104 18.95 -1.58 15.78
N GLN A 105 19.19 -0.93 16.93
CA GLN A 105 20.39 -1.10 17.75
C GLN A 105 20.16 -2.08 18.92
N CYS A 106 19.24 -1.77 19.84
CA CYS A 106 19.06 -2.59 21.05
C CYS A 106 18.03 -3.70 20.90
N HIS A 107 17.29 -3.72 19.78
CA HIS A 107 16.21 -4.67 19.48
C HIS A 107 15.04 -4.70 20.46
N GLN A 108 14.99 -3.76 21.40
CA GLN A 108 13.82 -3.54 22.25
C GLN A 108 12.67 -2.93 21.44
N THR A 109 11.45 -3.21 21.87
CA THR A 109 10.22 -2.68 21.28
C THR A 109 10.11 -1.19 21.59
N MET A 110 9.85 -0.36 20.57
CA MET A 110 9.73 1.09 20.73
C MET A 110 8.27 1.50 20.85
N GLY A 111 7.72 1.52 22.07
CA GLY A 111 6.31 1.83 22.35
C GLY A 111 5.90 3.26 22.04
N SER A 112 6.83 4.22 22.11
CA SER A 112 6.57 5.64 21.88
C SER A 112 6.43 6.05 20.41
N TRP A 113 6.65 5.13 19.47
CA TRP A 113 6.79 5.44 18.05
C TRP A 113 5.58 6.13 17.40
N LYS A 114 4.35 5.83 17.87
CA LYS A 114 3.12 6.45 17.34
C LYS A 114 2.91 7.89 17.83
N ASN A 115 3.55 8.30 18.92
CA ASN A 115 3.31 9.61 19.54
C ASN A 115 3.69 10.79 18.64
N LEU A 116 4.53 10.53 17.63
CA LEU A 116 5.03 11.53 16.69
C LEU A 116 4.31 11.47 15.33
N LEU A 117 3.32 10.58 15.18
CA LEU A 117 2.64 10.32 13.92
C LEU A 117 1.18 10.80 13.97
N PRO A 118 0.62 11.32 12.86
CA PRO A 118 -0.80 11.61 12.76
C PRO A 118 -1.62 10.32 12.76
N GLU A 119 -2.94 10.40 12.87
CA GLU A 119 -3.84 9.23 12.93
C GLU A 119 -3.59 8.17 11.83
N PRO A 120 -3.91 6.88 12.09
CA PRO A 120 -3.77 5.81 11.10
C PRO A 120 -4.42 6.13 9.75
N LEU A 121 -3.86 5.58 8.67
CA LEU A 121 -4.17 5.85 7.26
C LEU A 121 -3.90 7.29 6.79
N ALA A 122 -3.49 8.21 7.66
CA ALA A 122 -2.98 9.50 7.23
C ALA A 122 -1.61 9.34 6.55
N VAL A 123 -1.50 9.98 5.39
CA VAL A 123 -0.23 10.13 4.69
C VAL A 123 0.61 11.14 5.45
N CYS A 124 1.74 10.71 6.01
CA CYS A 124 2.63 11.60 6.75
C CYS A 124 4.03 11.65 6.13
N ASN A 125 4.56 12.87 6.08
CA ASN A 125 5.87 13.13 5.51
C ASN A 125 6.96 12.56 6.42
N VAL A 126 7.81 11.70 5.86
CA VAL A 126 8.86 10.96 6.58
C VAL A 126 10.10 11.83 6.86
N MET A 127 10.21 13.01 6.24
CA MET A 127 11.44 13.80 6.21
C MET A 127 11.91 14.40 7.55
N SER A 128 11.14 14.32 8.63
CA SER A 128 11.54 14.94 9.92
C SER A 128 11.38 14.06 11.17
N GLY A 129 10.95 12.80 11.05
CA GLY A 129 10.62 11.96 12.20
C GLY A 129 11.68 10.91 12.50
N ASP A 130 12.85 11.34 12.96
CA ASP A 130 13.76 10.42 13.66
C ASP A 130 13.10 10.05 14.99
N ILE A 131 12.93 8.75 15.24
CA ILE A 131 12.32 8.25 16.48
C ILE A 131 13.45 7.79 17.40
N GLU A 132 13.58 8.49 18.52
CA GLU A 132 14.51 8.10 19.57
C GLU A 132 13.98 6.86 20.31
N CYS A 133 14.83 5.86 20.48
CA CYS A 133 14.51 4.69 21.27
C CYS A 133 14.56 5.01 22.76
N GLU A 134 13.46 4.77 23.48
CA GLU A 134 13.32 4.98 24.92
C GLU A 134 14.23 4.10 25.80
N HIS A 135 14.92 3.11 25.19
CA HIS A 135 15.79 2.17 25.90
C HIS A 135 17.28 2.42 25.72
N CYS A 136 17.70 2.93 24.55
CA CYS A 136 19.12 3.11 24.22
C CYS A 136 19.46 4.50 23.67
N ALA A 137 18.48 5.41 23.60
CA ALA A 137 18.59 6.76 23.02
C ALA A 137 19.05 6.79 21.55
N GLN A 138 19.12 5.64 20.88
CA GLN A 138 19.47 5.60 19.47
C GLN A 138 18.35 6.25 18.65
N SER A 139 18.71 7.19 17.78
CA SER A 139 17.82 7.71 16.76
C SER A 139 17.60 6.66 15.66
N ASN A 140 16.34 6.35 15.35
CA ASN A 140 15.95 5.43 14.29
C ASN A 140 15.07 6.16 13.27
N SER A 141 15.49 6.15 12.01
CA SER A 141 14.62 6.58 10.92
C SER A 141 13.46 5.61 10.75
N LEU A 142 12.23 6.12 10.53
CA LEU A 142 11.06 5.31 10.15
C LEU A 142 11.35 4.34 9.00
N ARG A 143 12.23 4.74 8.07
CA ARG A 143 12.66 3.91 6.92
C ARG A 143 13.41 2.65 7.33
N SER A 144 14.13 2.72 8.45
CA SER A 144 14.96 1.62 8.95
C SER A 144 14.17 0.63 9.82
N LEU A 145 13.01 1.05 10.33
CA LEU A 145 12.17 0.23 11.20
C LEU A 145 11.43 -0.84 10.40
N ARG A 146 11.29 -2.02 11.00
CA ARG A 146 10.64 -3.18 10.38
C ARG A 146 9.23 -3.37 10.90
N PHE A 147 8.24 -3.07 10.06
CA PHE A 147 6.81 -3.19 10.38
C PHE A 147 6.14 -4.48 9.85
N ARG A 148 6.91 -5.51 9.46
CA ARG A 148 6.39 -6.86 9.10
C ARG A 148 5.18 -6.89 8.15
N ARG A 149 5.15 -6.01 7.13
CA ARG A 149 4.05 -5.83 6.17
C ARG A 149 2.80 -5.13 6.73
N GLU A 150 2.91 -4.34 7.78
CA GLU A 150 1.78 -3.61 8.39
C GLU A 150 1.95 -2.09 8.34
N ALA A 151 3.05 -1.61 7.75
CA ALA A 151 3.25 -0.21 7.39
C ALA A 151 4.28 -0.10 6.27
N VAL A 152 4.20 0.98 5.50
CA VAL A 152 5.01 1.18 4.30
C VAL A 152 5.51 2.61 4.19
N VAL A 153 6.74 2.76 3.69
CA VAL A 153 7.32 4.03 3.28
C VAL A 153 7.41 4.03 1.76
N GLY A 154 7.00 5.11 1.08
CA GLY A 154 7.13 5.24 -0.36
C GLY A 154 6.70 6.60 -0.90
N ARG A 155 6.92 6.83 -2.19
CA ARG A 155 6.45 8.03 -2.92
C ARG A 155 5.24 7.78 -3.81
N PHE A 156 4.86 6.51 -3.98
CA PHE A 156 3.71 6.09 -4.77
C PHE A 156 3.15 4.77 -4.24
N PHE A 157 1.82 4.65 -4.22
CA PHE A 157 1.11 3.51 -3.67
C PHE A 157 -0.04 3.08 -4.57
N ILE A 158 -0.22 1.77 -4.71
CA ILE A 158 -1.42 1.16 -5.30
C ILE A 158 -2.21 0.55 -4.14
N ASN A 159 -3.46 0.96 -3.96
CA ASN A 159 -4.33 0.54 -2.87
C ASN A 159 -5.43 -0.35 -3.41
N ILE A 160 -5.56 -1.55 -2.87
CA ILE A 160 -6.67 -2.47 -3.15
C ILE A 160 -7.53 -2.46 -1.89
N HIS A 161 -8.73 -1.88 -1.99
CA HIS A 161 -9.64 -1.64 -0.87
C HIS A 161 -10.47 -2.87 -0.55
N GLY A 162 -10.87 -3.03 0.72
CA GLY A 162 -11.70 -4.16 1.16
C GLY A 162 -10.92 -5.45 1.39
N ILE A 163 -9.60 -5.40 1.50
CA ILE A 163 -8.74 -6.56 1.78
C ILE A 163 -8.31 -6.56 3.26
N TYR A 164 -8.71 -7.56 4.02
CA TYR A 164 -8.27 -7.74 5.40
C TYR A 164 -6.81 -8.22 5.48
N PRO A 165 -6.11 -7.95 6.60
CA PRO A 165 -4.76 -8.44 6.79
C PRO A 165 -4.66 -9.95 6.60
N ARG A 166 -3.71 -10.37 5.75
CA ARG A 166 -3.42 -11.78 5.42
C ARG A 166 -4.51 -12.50 4.62
N GLU A 167 -5.57 -11.80 4.21
CA GLU A 167 -6.64 -12.38 3.39
C GLU A 167 -6.22 -12.53 1.93
N ALA A 168 -5.36 -11.65 1.41
CA ALA A 168 -4.95 -11.69 0.01
C ALA A 168 -3.45 -11.44 -0.17
N VAL A 169 -2.81 -12.27 -1.00
CA VAL A 169 -1.39 -12.16 -1.35
C VAL A 169 -1.25 -11.87 -2.84
N PRO A 170 -0.55 -10.80 -3.25
CA PRO A 170 -0.23 -10.57 -4.66
C PRO A 170 0.56 -11.74 -5.26
N MET A 171 0.20 -12.13 -6.47
CA MET A 171 0.90 -13.18 -7.22
C MET A 171 2.24 -12.63 -7.76
N ASP A 172 3.26 -13.48 -7.78
CA ASP A 172 4.62 -13.08 -8.21
C ASP A 172 4.66 -12.56 -9.65
N ASP A 173 3.89 -13.15 -10.56
CA ASP A 173 3.78 -12.70 -11.95
C ASP A 173 3.19 -11.28 -12.04
N PHE A 174 2.23 -10.96 -11.17
CA PHE A 174 1.63 -9.63 -11.12
C PHE A 174 2.60 -8.59 -10.53
N LEU A 175 3.33 -8.95 -9.48
CA LEU A 175 4.39 -8.09 -8.94
C LEU A 175 5.49 -7.84 -9.97
N SER A 176 5.87 -8.87 -10.72
CA SER A 176 6.86 -8.79 -11.81
C SER A 176 6.36 -7.91 -12.96
N PHE A 177 5.07 -7.97 -13.29
CA PHE A 177 4.45 -7.09 -14.26
C PHE A 177 4.55 -5.62 -13.82
N LEU A 178 4.13 -5.30 -12.60
CA LEU A 178 4.16 -3.94 -12.05
C LEU A 178 5.59 -3.38 -11.93
N GLN A 179 6.57 -4.22 -11.61
CA GLN A 179 7.98 -3.83 -11.47
C GLN A 179 8.54 -3.19 -12.75
N ARG A 180 8.04 -3.61 -13.93
CA ARG A 180 8.43 -3.02 -15.22
C ARG A 180 8.06 -1.53 -15.32
N PHE A 181 7.07 -1.09 -14.56
CA PHE A 181 6.55 0.28 -14.59
C PHE A 181 7.01 1.14 -13.43
N ILE A 182 7.31 0.58 -12.25
CA ILE A 182 7.62 1.36 -11.04
C ILE A 182 9.13 1.44 -10.75
N GLY A 183 9.94 0.58 -11.37
CA GLY A 183 11.37 0.53 -11.14
C GLY A 183 11.71 -0.10 -9.79
N GLY A 184 12.39 -1.25 -9.82
CA GLY A 184 12.73 -2.01 -8.62
C GLY A 184 11.66 -3.01 -8.20
N SER A 185 11.99 -3.86 -7.23
CA SER A 185 11.06 -4.86 -6.71
C SER A 185 9.89 -4.21 -5.97
N LEU A 186 8.73 -4.86 -6.01
CA LEU A 186 7.55 -4.44 -5.27
C LEU A 186 7.36 -5.27 -4.02
N ASN A 187 6.89 -4.61 -2.98
CA ASN A 187 6.42 -5.22 -1.74
C ASN A 187 4.94 -4.88 -1.53
N TYR A 188 4.33 -5.61 -0.61
CA TYR A 188 2.94 -5.40 -0.22
C TYR A 188 2.77 -5.38 1.29
N PHE A 189 1.76 -4.62 1.72
CA PHE A 189 1.49 -4.28 3.11
C PHE A 189 -0.02 -4.27 3.35
N TYR A 190 -0.44 -4.58 4.57
CA TYR A 190 -1.83 -4.53 4.98
C TYR A 190 -2.03 -3.37 5.94
N CYS A 191 -3.05 -2.56 5.67
CA CYS A 191 -3.39 -1.41 6.47
C CYS A 191 -4.86 -1.50 6.87
N GLN A 192 -5.17 -1.36 8.16
CA GLN A 192 -6.55 -1.30 8.66
C GLN A 192 -6.87 0.10 9.17
N GLY A 193 -8.00 0.65 8.75
CA GLY A 193 -8.62 1.81 9.41
C GLY A 193 -9.14 1.46 10.80
N GLN A 194 -9.32 2.49 11.63
CA GLN A 194 -10.00 2.37 12.93
C GLN A 194 -11.50 2.09 12.76
#